data_AF-A0A955MP67-F1
#
_entry.id   AF-A0A955MP67-F1
#
_cell.length_a   1.000
_cell.length_b   1.000
_cell.length_c   1.000
_cell.angle_alpha   90.00
_cell.angle_beta   90.00
_cell.angle_gamma   90.00
#
_symmetry.space_group_name_H-M   'P 1'
#
loop_
_entity.id
_entity.type
_entity.pdbx_description
1 polymer ?
#
loop_
_entity_poly.entity_id
_entity_poly.type
_entity_poly.pdbx_seq_one_letter_code
_entity_poly.pdbx_strand_id
1 'polypeptide(L)'
;MTNLHPDLQSWLDTATADLAEQSKVRVVEEVVRHSEEVFEEAFGSGSTPELSNEVGLTALGDPAKAAKKYGKTYLIRSEAEFLRENSSPIKAIDCNNPLRHFDFEKWKNEVRAVKFLTVVVFLIALSLAPFSGFALAILYTLLWIAGFILITALMSCVLVITAWNPIARIRGRILDDGVSRQTLRRIAVMDFIWMAICWILGGLCFYLGAISDSGDYTPPLSAIIWFGGMIPLPRFVRRIWFLGFIYKKAKSDPLPL
;
A
#
# COMPACT_ATOMS: atom_id res chain seq x y z
N MET A 1 0.52 23.46 39.67
CA MET A 1 -0.37 24.27 38.83
C MET A 1 0.32 25.61 38.65
N THR A 2 1.00 25.79 37.52
CA THR A 2 1.52 27.09 37.11
C THR A 2 0.32 28.01 36.89
N ASN A 3 0.37 29.22 37.46
CA ASN A 3 -0.67 30.22 37.24
C ASN A 3 -0.56 30.69 35.79
N LEU A 4 -1.32 30.06 34.89
CA LEU A 4 -1.43 30.49 33.49
C LEU A 4 -2.06 31.88 33.41
N HIS A 5 -1.61 32.67 32.45
CA HIS A 5 -2.22 33.97 32.17
C HIS A 5 -3.72 33.77 31.86
N PRO A 6 -4.63 34.59 32.40
CA PRO A 6 -6.07 34.39 32.24
C PRO A 6 -6.51 34.36 30.76
N ASP A 7 -5.88 35.18 29.92
CA ASP A 7 -6.18 35.21 28.49
C ASP A 7 -5.74 33.94 27.75
N LEU A 8 -4.60 33.35 28.14
CA LEU A 8 -4.13 32.09 27.60
C LEU A 8 -5.07 30.94 28.01
N GLN A 9 -5.54 30.95 29.26
CA GLN A 9 -6.52 29.97 29.73
C GLN A 9 -7.83 30.05 28.93
N SER A 10 -8.35 31.26 28.72
CA SER A 10 -9.55 31.49 27.90
C SER A 10 -9.35 31.03 26.44
N TRP A 11 -8.17 31.27 25.89
CA TRP A 11 -7.80 30.81 24.55
C TRP A 11 -7.78 29.27 24.48
N LEU A 12 -7.12 28.61 25.43
CA LEU A 12 -7.02 27.15 25.51
C LEU A 12 -8.38 26.48 25.68
N ASP A 13 -9.24 27.03 26.55
CA ASP A 13 -10.57 26.49 26.77
C ASP A 13 -11.44 26.59 25.50
N THR A 14 -11.29 27.65 24.71
CA THR A 14 -11.97 27.80 23.43
C THR A 14 -11.40 26.87 22.36
N ALA A 15 -10.06 26.78 22.25
CA ALA A 15 -9.39 25.99 21.22
C ALA A 15 -9.52 24.47 21.42
N THR A 16 -9.73 24.02 22.67
CA THR A 16 -9.75 22.60 23.04
C THR A 16 -11.10 22.06 23.48
N ALA A 17 -12.17 22.86 23.39
CA ALA A 17 -13.51 22.53 23.92
C ALA A 17 -14.05 21.16 23.50
N ASP A 18 -13.85 20.78 22.23
CA ASP A 18 -14.41 19.55 21.65
C ASP A 18 -13.44 18.36 21.66
N LEU A 19 -12.21 18.54 22.14
CA LEU A 19 -11.19 17.50 22.15
C LEU A 19 -11.47 16.45 23.24
N ALA A 20 -11.06 15.21 22.97
CA ALA A 20 -11.01 14.19 24.01
C ALA A 20 -10.01 14.60 25.12
N GLU A 21 -10.27 14.21 26.37
CA GLU A 21 -9.48 14.66 27.54
C GLU A 21 -7.97 14.44 27.37
N GLN A 22 -7.57 13.26 26.86
CA GLN A 22 -6.17 12.94 26.62
C GLN A 22 -5.53 13.83 25.53
N SER A 23 -6.31 14.18 24.50
CA SER A 23 -5.88 15.10 23.45
C SER A 23 -5.81 16.53 23.97
N LYS A 24 -6.78 16.95 24.79
CA LYS A 24 -6.78 18.26 25.46
C LYS A 24 -5.51 18.44 26.30
N VAL A 25 -5.14 17.46 27.13
CA VAL A 25 -3.91 17.51 27.94
C VAL A 25 -2.67 17.70 27.07
N ARG A 26 -2.50 16.92 26.00
CA ARG A 26 -1.34 17.06 25.11
C ARG A 26 -1.27 18.43 24.43
N VAL A 27 -2.40 18.91 23.91
CA VAL A 27 -2.47 20.22 23.25
C VAL A 27 -2.15 21.34 24.25
N VAL A 28 -2.64 21.26 25.48
CA VAL A 28 -2.32 22.23 26.54
C VAL A 28 -0.82 22.20 26.86
N GLU A 29 -0.22 21.03 27.06
CA GLU A 29 1.22 20.90 27.32
C GLU A 29 2.09 21.42 26.18
N GLU A 30 1.68 21.21 24.92
CA GLU A 30 2.38 21.70 23.73
C GLU A 30 2.28 23.23 23.62
N VAL A 31 1.08 23.78 23.76
CA VAL A 31 0.85 25.24 23.64
C VAL A 31 1.49 26.00 24.79
N VAL A 32 1.42 25.49 26.03
CA VAL A 32 2.06 26.15 27.18
C VAL A 32 3.57 26.21 26.98
N ARG A 33 4.21 25.09 26.64
CA ARG A 33 5.65 25.05 26.36
C ARG A 33 6.05 26.00 25.23
N HIS A 34 5.28 26.03 24.14
CA HIS A 34 5.59 26.95 23.04
C HIS A 34 5.38 28.41 23.43
N SER A 35 4.36 28.71 24.26
CA SER A 35 4.15 30.07 24.77
C SER A 35 5.27 30.51 25.72
N GLU A 36 5.82 29.59 26.52
CA GLU A 36 6.99 29.85 27.38
C GLU A 36 8.24 30.12 26.54
N GLU A 37 8.48 29.33 25.49
CA GLU A 37 9.60 29.55 24.54
C GLU A 37 9.51 30.93 23.86
N VAL A 38 8.33 31.31 23.35
CA VAL A 38 8.12 32.63 22.71
C VAL A 38 8.24 33.77 23.72
N PHE A 39 7.76 33.56 24.96
CA PHE A 39 7.90 34.54 26.02
C PHE A 39 9.37 34.77 26.39
N GLU A 40 10.15 33.70 26.57
CA GLU A 40 11.58 33.78 26.89
C GLU A 40 12.37 34.48 25.78
N GLU A 41 12.06 34.21 24.50
CA GLU A 41 12.67 34.87 23.36
C GLU A 41 12.34 36.38 23.31
N ALA A 42 11.06 36.73 23.47
CA ALA A 42 10.61 38.13 23.46
C ALA A 42 11.18 38.92 24.65
N PHE A 43 11.22 38.32 25.83
CA PHE A 43 11.79 38.92 27.04
C PHE A 43 13.32 39.07 26.92
N GLY A 44 14.01 38.06 26.41
CA GLY A 44 15.46 38.12 26.13
C GLY A 44 15.84 39.21 25.12
N SER A 45 14.91 39.59 24.25
CA SER A 45 15.04 40.68 23.29
C SER A 45 14.82 42.08 23.89
N GLY A 46 14.57 42.17 25.21
CA GLY A 46 14.36 43.43 25.94
C GLY A 46 12.91 43.91 25.98
N SER A 47 11.93 43.07 25.60
CA SER A 47 10.50 43.39 25.74
C SER A 47 10.07 43.36 27.20
N THR A 48 9.04 44.13 27.57
CA THR A 48 8.43 44.02 28.89
C THR A 48 7.64 42.70 29.02
N PRO A 49 7.49 42.14 30.22
CA PRO A 49 6.71 40.91 30.43
C PRO A 49 5.28 40.97 29.86
N GLU A 50 4.63 42.11 29.99
CA GLU A 50 3.26 42.33 29.47
C GLU A 50 3.23 42.25 27.95
N LEU A 51 4.21 42.88 27.28
CA LEU A 51 4.31 42.86 25.82
C LEU A 51 4.70 41.46 25.32
N SER A 52 5.59 40.76 26.01
CA SER A 52 5.95 39.38 25.67
C SER A 52 4.74 38.43 25.74
N ASN A 53 3.87 38.60 26.75
CA ASN A 53 2.62 37.84 26.86
C ASN A 53 1.65 38.15 25.70
N GLU A 54 1.48 39.42 25.35
CA GLU A 54 0.62 39.83 24.23
C GLU A 54 1.12 39.28 22.90
N VAL A 55 2.44 39.31 22.67
CA VAL A 55 3.08 38.73 21.47
C VAL A 55 2.85 37.23 21.41
N GLY A 56 3.05 36.51 22.52
CA GLY A 56 2.79 35.07 22.61
C GLY A 56 1.34 34.72 22.28
N LEU A 57 0.37 35.45 22.85
CA LEU A 57 -1.05 35.23 22.59
C LEU A 57 -1.43 35.54 21.13
N THR A 58 -0.84 36.59 20.55
CA THR A 58 -1.05 36.98 19.16
C THR A 58 -0.50 35.92 18.18
N ALA A 59 0.65 35.31 18.51
CA ALA A 59 1.27 34.27 17.70
C ALA A 59 0.41 32.99 17.61
N LEU A 60 -0.35 32.66 18.67
CA LEU A 60 -1.29 31.53 18.67
C LEU A 60 -2.47 31.74 17.70
N GLY A 61 -2.83 32.99 17.41
CA GLY A 61 -3.88 33.36 16.47
C GLY A 61 -5.29 33.12 17.00
N ASP A 62 -6.26 32.93 16.09
CA ASP A 62 -7.68 32.78 16.41
C ASP A 62 -7.99 31.39 17.01
N PRO A 63 -8.50 31.31 18.26
CA PRO A 63 -8.77 30.04 18.93
C PRO A 63 -9.83 29.20 18.19
N ALA A 64 -10.78 29.81 17.50
CA ALA A 64 -11.80 29.08 16.74
C ALA A 64 -11.21 28.41 15.48
N LYS A 65 -10.19 29.02 14.87
CA LYS A 65 -9.43 28.38 13.77
C LYS A 65 -8.54 27.27 14.29
N ALA A 66 -7.92 27.45 15.46
CA ALA A 66 -7.13 26.42 16.12
C ALA A 66 -7.99 25.20 16.45
N ALA A 67 -9.18 25.39 17.03
CA ALA A 67 -10.14 24.31 17.31
C ALA A 67 -10.45 23.44 16.07
N LYS A 68 -10.71 24.08 14.92
CA LYS A 68 -10.95 23.37 13.65
C LYS A 68 -9.73 22.60 13.15
N LYS A 69 -8.51 23.08 13.41
CA LYS A 69 -7.27 22.38 13.04
C LYS A 69 -7.00 21.21 13.99
N TYR A 70 -7.18 21.42 15.30
CA TYR A 70 -7.00 20.38 16.29
C TYR A 70 -8.01 19.26 16.11
N GLY A 71 -9.28 19.55 15.84
CA GLY A 71 -10.30 18.52 15.55
C GLY A 71 -10.04 17.70 14.27
N LYS A 72 -9.13 18.13 13.38
CA LYS A 72 -8.67 17.33 12.24
C LYS A 72 -7.46 16.44 12.55
N THR A 73 -6.72 16.79 13.60
CA THR A 73 -5.42 16.17 13.92
C THR A 73 -5.53 15.24 15.13
N TYR A 74 -6.35 15.63 16.10
CA TYR A 74 -6.59 14.95 17.36
C TYR A 74 -8.01 14.42 17.43
N LEU A 75 -8.20 13.37 18.24
CA LEU A 75 -9.52 12.78 18.44
C LEU A 75 -10.44 13.77 19.16
N ILE A 76 -11.60 14.00 18.58
CA ILE A 76 -12.69 14.69 19.28
C ILE A 76 -13.34 13.75 20.30
N ARG A 77 -14.03 14.32 21.30
CA ARG A 77 -14.64 13.54 22.39
C ARG A 77 -15.55 12.42 21.86
N SER A 78 -16.38 12.72 20.86
CA SER A 78 -17.30 11.74 20.26
C SER A 78 -16.57 10.60 19.54
N GLU A 79 -15.44 10.87 18.89
CA GLU A 79 -14.61 9.83 18.26
C GLU A 79 -13.96 8.94 19.31
N ALA A 80 -13.46 9.52 20.41
CA ALA A 80 -12.88 8.76 21.51
C ALA A 80 -13.94 7.89 22.22
N GLU A 81 -15.16 8.41 22.40
CA GLU A 81 -16.28 7.64 22.95
C GLU A 81 -16.70 6.51 22.01
N PHE A 82 -16.84 6.79 20.71
CA PHE A 82 -17.13 5.78 19.70
C PHE A 82 -16.06 4.68 19.68
N LEU A 83 -14.78 5.06 19.76
CA LEU A 83 -13.67 4.10 19.84
C LEU A 83 -13.75 3.28 21.12
N ARG A 84 -14.09 3.87 22.27
CA ARG A 84 -14.22 3.16 23.55
C ARG A 84 -15.38 2.17 23.56
N GLU A 85 -16.51 2.56 22.97
CA GLU A 85 -17.72 1.72 22.91
C GLU A 85 -17.56 0.57 21.90
N ASN A 86 -16.90 0.83 20.76
CA ASN A 86 -16.63 -0.18 19.74
C ASN A 86 -15.32 -0.93 19.95
N SER A 87 -14.47 -0.49 20.89
CA SER A 87 -13.35 -1.27 21.42
C SER A 87 -13.83 -2.33 22.42
N SER A 88 -14.91 -3.04 22.09
CA SER A 88 -14.94 -4.48 22.42
C SER A 88 -13.54 -5.03 22.11
N PRO A 89 -12.94 -5.88 22.96
CA PRO A 89 -11.61 -6.39 22.71
C PRO A 89 -11.67 -7.10 21.35
N ILE A 90 -11.31 -6.36 20.30
CA ILE A 90 -10.91 -6.88 19.01
C ILE A 90 -9.74 -7.72 19.46
N LYS A 91 -9.99 -9.01 19.70
CA LYS A 91 -8.98 -10.03 20.00
C LYS A 91 -7.81 -9.62 19.16
N ALA A 92 -6.75 -9.11 19.82
CA ALA A 92 -5.66 -8.46 19.13
C ALA A 92 -5.33 -9.35 17.94
N ILE A 93 -5.69 -8.89 16.74
CA ILE A 93 -5.51 -9.70 15.54
C ILE A 93 -4.01 -9.80 15.48
N ASP A 94 -3.49 -10.95 15.90
CA ASP A 94 -2.09 -11.16 16.20
C ASP A 94 -1.27 -10.73 14.98
N CYS A 95 -0.78 -9.49 15.02
CA CYS A 95 -0.11 -8.83 13.90
C CYS A 95 1.18 -9.58 13.53
N ASN A 96 1.65 -10.46 14.42
CA ASN A 96 2.83 -11.27 14.23
C ASN A 96 2.58 -12.45 13.31
N ASN A 97 1.32 -12.73 12.92
CA ASN A 97 1.05 -13.84 12.00
C ASN A 97 -0.13 -13.60 11.04
N PRO A 98 -0.02 -12.62 10.12
CA PRO A 98 -1.08 -12.33 9.13
C PRO A 98 -1.38 -13.52 8.19
N LEU A 99 -0.51 -14.54 8.17
CA LEU A 99 -0.67 -15.75 7.37
C LEU A 99 -1.51 -16.83 8.06
N ARG A 100 -1.82 -16.72 9.36
CA ARG A 100 -2.50 -17.79 10.11
C ARG A 100 -4.00 -17.91 9.76
N HIS A 101 -4.58 -16.88 9.14
CA HIS A 101 -5.94 -16.94 8.60
C HIS A 101 -6.02 -17.39 7.15
N PHE A 102 -4.88 -17.56 6.47
CA PHE A 102 -4.87 -18.24 5.18
C PHE A 102 -4.95 -19.74 5.47
N ASP A 103 -6.15 -20.29 5.32
CA ASP A 103 -6.41 -21.71 5.53
C ASP A 103 -5.69 -22.53 4.45
N PHE A 104 -4.42 -22.84 4.74
CA PHE A 104 -3.53 -23.61 3.86
C PHE A 104 -4.14 -24.96 3.49
N GLU A 105 -4.95 -25.55 4.37
CA GLU A 105 -5.61 -26.82 4.10
C GLU A 105 -6.73 -26.66 3.07
N LYS A 106 -7.52 -25.58 3.14
CA LYS A 106 -8.50 -25.27 2.10
C LYS A 106 -7.84 -25.07 0.74
N TRP A 107 -6.78 -24.26 0.67
CA TRP A 107 -6.05 -24.02 -0.58
C TRP A 107 -5.41 -25.29 -1.15
N LYS A 108 -4.82 -26.13 -0.29
CA LYS A 108 -4.23 -27.41 -0.68
C LYS A 108 -5.27 -28.38 -1.25
N ASN A 109 -6.49 -28.37 -0.72
CA ASN A 109 -7.60 -29.17 -1.24
C ASN A 109 -8.10 -28.66 -2.59
N GLU A 110 -8.19 -27.34 -2.77
CA GLU A 110 -8.53 -26.72 -4.06
C GLU A 110 -7.49 -27.08 -5.14
N VAL A 111 -6.19 -26.99 -4.83
CA VAL A 111 -5.12 -27.38 -5.76
C VAL A 111 -5.18 -28.88 -6.10
N ARG A 112 -5.52 -29.74 -5.13
CA ARG A 112 -5.67 -31.18 -5.36
C ARG A 112 -6.86 -31.48 -6.28
N ALA A 113 -7.98 -30.79 -6.11
CA ALA A 113 -9.16 -30.93 -6.95
C ALA A 113 -8.87 -30.53 -8.41
N VAL A 114 -8.16 -29.42 -8.62
CA VAL A 114 -7.76 -28.97 -9.96
C VAL A 114 -6.85 -30.01 -10.64
N LYS A 115 -5.83 -30.53 -9.93
CA LYS A 115 -4.94 -31.57 -10.47
C LYS A 115 -5.70 -32.84 -10.86
N PHE A 116 -6.64 -33.28 -10.02
CA PHE A 116 -7.44 -34.47 -10.30
C PHE A 116 -8.29 -34.27 -11.56
N LEU A 117 -8.97 -33.12 -11.69
CA LEU A 117 -9.77 -32.80 -12.86
C LEU A 117 -8.93 -32.78 -14.15
N THR A 118 -7.72 -32.21 -14.11
CA THR A 118 -6.81 -32.19 -15.26
C THR A 118 -6.43 -33.60 -15.71
N VAL A 119 -6.12 -34.51 -14.78
CA VAL A 119 -5.78 -35.90 -15.10
C VAL A 119 -6.97 -36.63 -15.71
N VAL A 120 -8.18 -36.43 -15.18
CA VAL A 120 -9.40 -37.05 -15.73
C VAL A 120 -9.66 -36.58 -17.16
N VAL A 121 -9.59 -35.27 -17.42
CA VAL A 121 -9.77 -34.72 -18.78
C VAL A 121 -8.72 -35.28 -19.75
N PHE A 122 -7.47 -35.41 -19.30
CA PHE A 122 -6.39 -35.98 -20.11
C PHE A 122 -6.65 -37.45 -20.46
N LEU A 123 -7.08 -38.27 -19.49
CA LEU A 123 -7.39 -39.68 -19.74
C LEU A 123 -8.59 -39.87 -20.67
N ILE A 124 -9.63 -39.04 -20.53
CA ILE A 124 -10.78 -39.05 -21.45
C ILE A 124 -10.30 -38.73 -22.88
N ALA A 125 -9.50 -37.68 -23.05
CA ALA A 125 -8.97 -37.30 -24.35
C ALA A 125 -8.09 -38.40 -24.98
N LEU A 126 -7.30 -39.11 -24.16
CA LEU A 126 -6.45 -40.21 -24.60
C LEU A 126 -7.26 -41.45 -25.01
N SER A 127 -8.37 -41.73 -24.32
CA SER A 127 -9.29 -42.82 -24.66
C SER A 127 -10.10 -42.56 -25.96
N LEU A 128 -10.31 -41.29 -26.31
CA LEU A 128 -10.99 -40.86 -27.53
C LEU A 128 -10.04 -40.72 -28.73
N ALA A 129 -8.73 -40.91 -28.54
CA ALA A 129 -7.70 -40.72 -29.55
C ALA A 129 -7.57 -41.80 -30.67
N PRO A 130 -8.24 -42.99 -30.67
CA PRO A 130 -7.95 -43.97 -31.72
C PRO A 130 -8.56 -43.67 -33.10
N PHE A 131 -9.14 -42.48 -33.34
CA PHE A 131 -9.80 -42.18 -34.62
C PHE A 131 -9.35 -40.84 -35.19
N SER A 132 -8.56 -40.91 -36.27
CA SER A 132 -8.11 -39.83 -37.17
C SER A 132 -7.00 -38.90 -36.67
N GLY A 133 -6.10 -38.50 -37.58
CA GLY A 133 -5.06 -37.49 -37.30
C GLY A 133 -5.60 -36.14 -36.83
N PHE A 134 -6.90 -35.88 -37.06
CA PHE A 134 -7.61 -34.73 -36.52
C PHE A 134 -7.76 -34.80 -34.98
N ALA A 135 -7.98 -35.99 -34.41
CA ALA A 135 -8.05 -36.17 -32.96
C ALA A 135 -6.70 -35.93 -32.28
N LEU A 136 -5.58 -36.33 -32.92
CA LEU A 136 -4.23 -36.02 -32.46
C LEU A 136 -3.93 -34.52 -32.50
N ALA A 137 -4.35 -33.82 -33.57
CA ALA A 137 -4.22 -32.37 -33.65
C ALA A 137 -5.02 -31.65 -32.55
N ILE A 138 -6.26 -32.07 -32.30
CA ILE A 138 -7.08 -31.53 -31.20
C ILE A 138 -6.41 -31.81 -29.84
N LEU A 139 -5.96 -33.04 -29.60
CA LEU A 139 -5.29 -33.42 -28.35
C LEU A 139 -4.04 -32.57 -28.11
N TYR A 140 -3.20 -32.39 -29.13
CA TYR A 140 -2.01 -31.55 -29.06
C TYR A 140 -2.36 -30.09 -28.74
N THR A 141 -3.40 -29.55 -29.39
CA THR A 141 -3.87 -28.18 -29.15
C THR A 141 -4.39 -28.00 -27.73
N LEU A 142 -5.18 -28.96 -27.23
CA LEU A 142 -5.68 -28.94 -25.85
C LEU A 142 -4.54 -29.06 -24.83
N LEU A 143 -3.54 -29.90 -25.09
CA LEU A 143 -2.38 -30.05 -24.22
C LEU A 143 -1.55 -28.76 -24.18
N TRP A 144 -1.41 -28.10 -25.32
CA TRP A 144 -0.72 -26.81 -25.43
C TRP A 144 -1.46 -25.71 -24.66
N ILE A 145 -2.79 -25.62 -24.83
CA ILE A 145 -3.64 -24.67 -24.08
C ILE A 145 -3.54 -24.94 -22.58
N ALA A 146 -3.63 -26.20 -22.15
CA ALA A 146 -3.51 -26.58 -20.73
C ALA A 146 -2.13 -26.23 -20.15
N GLY A 147 -1.05 -26.51 -20.90
CA GLY A 147 0.31 -26.15 -20.54
C GLY A 147 0.49 -24.63 -20.43
N PHE A 148 -0.08 -23.87 -21.37
CA PHE A 148 -0.08 -22.42 -21.33
C PHE A 148 -0.79 -21.89 -20.08
N ILE A 149 -2.00 -22.36 -19.79
CA ILE A 149 -2.77 -22.00 -18.57
C ILE A 149 -1.99 -22.33 -17.29
N LEU A 150 -1.31 -23.47 -17.24
CA LEU A 150 -0.51 -23.85 -16.08
C LEU A 150 0.68 -22.89 -15.89
N ILE A 151 1.40 -22.57 -16.96
CA ILE A 151 2.53 -21.62 -16.93
C ILE A 151 2.04 -20.22 -16.52
N THR A 152 0.90 -19.75 -17.05
CA THR A 152 0.34 -18.44 -16.67
C THR A 152 0.00 -18.37 -15.19
N ALA A 153 -0.59 -19.44 -14.64
CA ALA A 153 -0.98 -19.55 -13.25
C ALA A 153 0.25 -19.58 -12.32
N LEU A 154 1.28 -20.34 -12.69
CA LEU A 154 2.54 -20.40 -11.95
C LEU A 154 3.26 -19.04 -11.96
N MET A 155 3.34 -18.38 -13.12
CA MET A 155 3.96 -17.05 -13.22
C MET A 155 3.18 -16.02 -12.41
N SER A 156 1.84 -16.08 -12.41
CA SER A 156 0.99 -15.22 -11.58
C SER A 156 1.23 -15.48 -10.09
N CYS A 157 1.39 -16.73 -9.65
CA CYS A 157 1.76 -17.07 -8.28
C CYS A 157 3.14 -16.50 -7.91
N VAL A 158 4.15 -16.67 -8.76
CA VAL A 158 5.50 -16.12 -8.53
C VAL A 158 5.45 -14.59 -8.45
N LEU A 159 4.69 -13.92 -9.32
CA LEU A 159 4.50 -12.47 -9.27
C LEU A 159 3.80 -12.01 -8.00
N VAL A 160 2.76 -12.71 -7.55
CA VAL A 160 2.11 -12.42 -6.28
C VAL A 160 3.09 -12.58 -5.13
N ILE A 161 3.86 -13.67 -5.07
CA ILE A 161 4.84 -13.92 -4.00
C ILE A 161 5.94 -12.85 -4.02
N THR A 162 6.49 -12.54 -5.19
CA THR A 162 7.59 -11.57 -5.35
C THR A 162 7.15 -10.13 -5.17
N ALA A 163 5.91 -9.77 -5.49
CA ALA A 163 5.34 -8.46 -5.20
C ALA A 163 4.93 -8.32 -3.72
N TRP A 164 4.46 -9.40 -3.10
CA TRP A 164 4.01 -9.39 -1.71
C TRP A 164 5.16 -9.31 -0.72
N ASN A 165 6.30 -9.94 -1.01
CA ASN A 165 7.47 -9.97 -0.12
C ASN A 165 8.06 -8.57 0.19
N PRO A 166 8.30 -7.69 -0.80
CA PRO A 166 8.76 -6.32 -0.54
C PRO A 166 7.66 -5.47 0.09
N ILE A 167 6.38 -5.63 -0.28
CA ILE A 167 5.27 -4.92 0.36
C ILE A 167 5.20 -5.29 1.85
N ALA A 168 5.37 -6.57 2.21
CA ALA A 168 5.41 -7.02 3.60
C ALA A 168 6.60 -6.41 4.38
N ARG A 169 7.79 -6.33 3.76
CA ARG A 169 8.97 -5.66 4.38
C ARG A 169 8.81 -4.15 4.50
N ILE A 170 8.15 -3.51 3.54
CA ILE A 170 7.98 -2.06 3.49
C ILE A 170 6.82 -1.63 4.40
N ARG A 171 5.80 -2.48 4.60
CA ARG A 171 4.65 -2.21 5.47
C ARG A 171 5.07 -1.90 6.91
N GLY A 172 6.13 -2.53 7.40
CA GLY A 172 6.70 -2.25 8.72
C GLY A 172 7.37 -0.89 8.86
N ARG A 173 7.75 -0.23 7.74
CA ARG A 173 8.39 1.10 7.75
C ARG A 173 7.46 2.23 7.31
N ILE A 174 6.53 1.98 6.39
CA ILE A 174 5.61 3.02 5.90
C ILE A 174 4.47 3.33 6.89
N LEU A 175 4.15 2.41 7.81
CA LEU A 175 3.18 2.69 8.89
C LEU A 175 3.68 3.80 9.83
N ASP A 176 4.98 4.05 9.90
CA ASP A 176 5.57 5.14 10.69
C ASP A 176 5.50 6.50 9.96
N ASP A 177 5.47 6.50 8.62
CA ASP A 177 5.51 7.73 7.79
C ASP A 177 4.13 8.28 7.39
N GLY A 178 3.03 7.75 7.96
CA GLY A 178 1.68 8.30 7.76
C GLY A 178 1.09 8.18 6.34
N VAL A 179 1.70 7.40 5.44
CA VAL A 179 1.19 7.22 4.07
C VAL A 179 -0.12 6.43 4.10
N SER A 180 -1.18 7.01 3.53
CA SER A 180 -2.52 6.41 3.54
C SER A 180 -2.53 5.02 2.86
N ARG A 181 -3.16 4.04 3.52
CA ARG A 181 -3.34 2.66 3.01
C ARG A 181 -4.01 2.63 1.62
N GLN A 182 -4.75 3.68 1.28
CA GLN A 182 -5.47 3.81 0.02
C GLN A 182 -4.51 4.06 -1.15
N THR A 183 -3.46 4.85 -0.94
CA THR A 183 -2.43 5.13 -1.96
C THR A 183 -1.64 3.88 -2.30
N LEU A 184 -1.23 3.10 -1.28
CA LEU A 184 -0.53 1.83 -1.48
C LEU A 184 -1.39 0.81 -2.24
N ARG A 185 -2.69 0.71 -1.95
CA ARG A 185 -3.61 -0.15 -2.70
C ARG A 185 -3.71 0.27 -4.17
N ARG A 186 -3.81 1.57 -4.46
CA ARG A 186 -3.91 2.06 -5.84
C ARG A 186 -2.66 1.72 -6.65
N ILE A 187 -1.46 1.87 -6.07
CA ILE A 187 -0.21 1.54 -6.73
C ILE A 187 -0.12 0.03 -7.01
N ALA A 188 -0.44 -0.82 -6.03
CA ALA A 188 -0.41 -2.27 -6.22
C ALA A 188 -1.41 -2.76 -7.28
N VAL A 189 -2.61 -2.17 -7.33
CA VAL A 189 -3.62 -2.50 -8.35
C VAL A 189 -3.17 -2.05 -9.74
N MET A 190 -2.58 -0.86 -9.88
CA MET A 190 -2.06 -0.41 -11.17
C MET A 190 -0.93 -1.30 -11.70
N ASP A 191 -0.01 -1.73 -10.84
CA ASP A 191 1.10 -2.60 -11.25
C ASP A 191 0.60 -3.99 -11.68
N PHE A 192 -0.40 -4.53 -10.98
CA PHE A 192 -1.06 -5.79 -11.35
C PHE A 192 -1.78 -5.68 -12.71
N ILE A 193 -2.57 -4.62 -12.91
CA ILE A 193 -3.29 -4.39 -14.17
C ILE A 193 -2.31 -4.23 -15.33
N TRP A 194 -1.24 -3.46 -15.14
CA TRP A 194 -0.24 -3.25 -16.18
C TRP A 194 0.47 -4.54 -16.58
N MET A 195 0.84 -5.39 -15.60
CA MET A 195 1.43 -6.70 -15.90
C MET A 195 0.45 -7.61 -16.64
N ALA A 196 -0.83 -7.65 -16.23
CA ALA A 196 -1.84 -8.45 -16.92
C ALA A 196 -2.01 -8.01 -18.39
N ILE A 197 -2.02 -6.70 -18.66
CA ILE A 197 -2.10 -6.15 -20.02
C ILE A 197 -0.87 -6.56 -20.85
N CYS A 198 0.35 -6.38 -20.34
CA CYS A 198 1.56 -6.81 -21.04
C CYS A 198 1.54 -8.30 -21.38
N TRP A 199 1.01 -9.12 -20.48
CA TRP A 199 0.92 -10.57 -20.67
C TRP A 199 -0.10 -10.97 -21.74
N ILE A 200 -1.30 -10.37 -21.71
CA ILE A 200 -2.35 -10.61 -22.72
C ILE A 200 -1.85 -10.18 -24.10
N LEU A 201 -1.22 -9.01 -24.20
CA LEU A 201 -0.67 -8.51 -25.46
C LEU A 201 0.46 -9.41 -25.97
N GLY A 202 1.35 -9.88 -25.10
CA GLY A 202 2.42 -10.82 -25.48
C GLY A 202 1.88 -12.15 -26.01
N GLY A 203 0.86 -12.71 -25.35
CA GLY A 203 0.19 -13.93 -25.79
C GLY A 203 -0.54 -13.75 -27.13
N LEU A 204 -1.22 -12.61 -27.31
CA LEU A 204 -1.92 -12.28 -28.56
C LEU A 204 -0.94 -12.11 -29.72
N CYS A 205 0.17 -11.40 -29.53
CA CYS A 205 1.22 -11.24 -30.54
C CYS A 205 1.83 -12.59 -30.94
N PHE A 206 2.08 -13.48 -29.98
CA PHE A 206 2.60 -14.82 -30.26
C PHE A 206 1.60 -15.64 -31.08
N TYR A 207 0.32 -15.62 -30.71
CA TYR A 207 -0.74 -16.33 -31.41
C TYR A 207 -0.92 -15.82 -32.86
N LEU A 208 -0.93 -14.50 -33.05
CA LEU A 208 -1.04 -13.90 -34.38
C LEU A 208 0.19 -14.20 -35.26
N GLY A 209 1.39 -14.21 -34.67
CA GLY A 209 2.61 -14.63 -35.38
C GLY A 209 2.53 -16.09 -35.85
N ALA A 210 2.04 -16.99 -34.99
CA ALA A 210 1.86 -18.40 -35.34
C ALA A 210 0.83 -18.64 -36.46
N ILE A 211 -0.20 -17.80 -36.58
CA ILE A 211 -1.18 -17.87 -37.68
C ILE A 211 -0.59 -17.32 -38.98
N SER A 212 0.24 -16.28 -38.91
CA SER A 212 0.82 -15.64 -40.08
C SER A 212 1.84 -16.51 -40.82
N ASP A 213 2.51 -17.43 -40.11
CA ASP A 213 3.59 -18.28 -40.66
C ASP A 213 3.10 -19.66 -41.13
N SER A 214 1.81 -19.84 -41.43
CA SER A 214 1.26 -21.13 -41.90
C SER A 214 1.77 -21.61 -43.28
N GLY A 215 2.84 -21.00 -43.82
CA GLY A 215 3.57 -21.45 -45.00
C GLY A 215 4.86 -22.22 -44.71
N ASP A 216 5.54 -21.96 -43.58
CA ASP A 216 6.81 -22.63 -43.22
C ASP A 216 6.96 -22.70 -41.68
N TYR A 217 7.06 -23.93 -41.16
CA TYR A 217 7.07 -24.27 -39.72
C TYR A 217 8.39 -23.92 -39.01
N THR A 218 8.88 -22.70 -39.16
CA THR A 218 9.98 -22.17 -38.34
C THR A 218 9.45 -21.06 -37.44
N PRO A 219 9.40 -21.23 -36.11
CA PRO A 219 9.00 -20.15 -35.22
C PRO A 219 9.99 -18.98 -35.41
N PRO A 220 9.50 -17.77 -35.72
CA PRO A 220 10.40 -16.70 -36.09
C PRO A 220 11.19 -16.28 -34.85
N LEU A 221 12.51 -16.23 -34.98
CA LEU A 221 13.46 -15.72 -33.98
C LEU A 221 13.03 -14.37 -33.38
N SER A 222 12.23 -13.59 -34.12
CA SER A 222 11.62 -12.34 -33.69
C SER A 222 10.68 -12.50 -32.48
N ALA A 223 9.97 -13.62 -32.33
CA ALA A 223 9.09 -13.87 -31.18
C ALA A 223 9.87 -14.13 -29.88
N ILE A 224 11.03 -14.78 -29.98
CA ILE A 224 11.94 -15.03 -28.85
C ILE A 224 12.62 -13.73 -28.41
N ILE A 225 13.04 -12.89 -29.38
CA ILE A 225 13.64 -11.57 -29.11
C ILE A 225 12.61 -10.62 -28.48
N TRP A 226 11.34 -10.69 -28.89
CA TRP A 226 10.25 -9.90 -28.28
C TRP A 226 9.98 -10.29 -26.82
N PHE A 227 9.96 -11.58 -26.50
CA PHE A 227 9.77 -12.05 -25.12
C PHE A 227 10.94 -11.66 -24.20
N GLY A 228 12.18 -11.65 -24.72
CA GLY A 228 13.36 -11.16 -23.99
C GLY A 228 13.34 -9.64 -23.73
N GLY A 229 12.78 -8.86 -24.66
CA GLY A 229 12.72 -7.40 -24.56
C GLY A 229 11.58 -6.84 -23.68
N MET A 230 10.53 -7.63 -23.42
CA MET A 230 9.36 -7.21 -22.63
C MET A 230 9.44 -7.52 -21.14
N ILE A 231 10.52 -8.16 -20.64
CA ILE A 231 10.75 -8.24 -19.19
C ILE A 231 10.92 -6.79 -18.69
N PRO A 232 10.01 -6.25 -17.86
CA PRO A 232 9.97 -4.84 -17.52
C PRO A 232 10.97 -4.53 -16.41
N LEU A 233 12.25 -4.88 -16.59
CA LEU A 233 13.33 -4.38 -15.75
C LEU A 233 13.36 -2.84 -15.73
N PRO A 234 13.17 -2.08 -16.84
CA PRO A 234 13.45 -0.64 -16.82
C PRO A 234 12.53 0.19 -15.92
N ARG A 235 11.25 -0.17 -15.79
CA ARG A 235 10.28 0.61 -15.01
C ARG A 235 10.25 0.22 -13.54
N PHE A 236 10.37 -1.07 -13.23
CA PHE A 236 10.46 -1.54 -11.85
C PHE A 236 11.79 -1.11 -11.21
N VAL A 237 12.91 -1.24 -11.95
CA VAL A 237 14.21 -0.72 -11.51
C VAL A 237 14.21 0.80 -11.43
N ARG A 238 13.62 1.54 -12.40
CA ARG A 238 13.46 3.01 -12.26
C ARG A 238 12.63 3.39 -11.05
N ARG A 239 11.56 2.67 -10.73
CA ARG A 239 10.72 2.99 -9.56
C ARG A 239 11.43 2.68 -8.25
N ILE A 240 12.15 1.56 -8.15
CA ILE A 240 12.99 1.27 -6.98
C ILE A 240 14.10 2.32 -6.85
N TRP A 241 14.73 2.70 -7.96
CA TRP A 241 15.77 3.73 -7.97
C TRP A 241 15.21 5.12 -7.64
N PHE A 242 14.01 5.45 -8.12
CA PHE A 242 13.31 6.71 -7.83
C PHE A 242 12.83 6.77 -6.38
N LEU A 243 12.30 5.67 -5.82
CA LEU A 243 11.96 5.56 -4.40
C LEU A 243 13.22 5.63 -3.53
N GLY A 244 14.31 4.99 -3.94
CA GLY A 244 15.62 5.13 -3.30
C GLY A 244 16.19 6.54 -3.38
N PHE A 245 15.95 7.26 -4.48
CA PHE A 245 16.34 8.65 -4.68
C PHE A 245 15.52 9.61 -3.82
N ILE A 246 14.20 9.45 -3.76
CA ILE A 246 13.32 10.24 -2.85
C ILE A 246 13.73 10.00 -1.40
N TYR A 247 13.99 8.74 -1.02
CA TYR A 247 14.46 8.40 0.33
C TYR A 247 15.81 9.04 0.65
N LYS A 248 16.77 9.00 -0.28
CA LYS A 248 18.09 9.64 -0.09
C LYS A 248 17.97 11.15 0.03
N LYS A 249 17.09 11.77 -0.75
CA LYS A 249 16.83 13.22 -0.71
C LYS A 249 16.13 13.65 0.58
N ALA A 250 15.14 12.89 1.05
CA ALA A 250 14.47 13.14 2.33
C ALA A 250 15.43 13.00 3.54
N LYS A 251 16.48 12.19 3.41
CA LYS A 251 17.51 12.02 4.46
C LYS A 251 18.62 13.08 4.41
N SER A 252 18.90 13.66 3.24
CA SER A 252 20.00 14.63 3.07
C SER A 252 19.60 16.08 3.32
N ASP A 253 18.31 16.38 3.26
CA ASP A 253 17.78 17.72 3.53
C ASP A 253 16.99 17.69 4.86
N PRO A 254 17.65 17.71 6.04
CA PRO A 254 16.94 17.96 7.28
C PRO A 254 16.30 19.35 7.16
N LEU A 255 14.99 19.42 7.39
CA LEU A 255 14.26 20.69 7.46
C LEU A 255 15.02 21.63 8.42
N PRO A 256 15.20 22.91 8.05
CA PRO A 256 15.77 23.88 8.98
C PRO A 256 14.88 23.90 10.22
N LEU A 257 15.51 23.66 11.38
CA LEU A 257 14.93 23.81 12.71
C LEU A 257 14.38 25.23 12.88
#